data_AF-A0A7C5BQ53-F1
#
_entry.id   AF-A0A7C5BQ53-F1
#
_cell.length_a   1.000
_cell.length_b   1.000
_cell.length_c   1.000
_cell.angle_alpha   90.00
_cell.angle_beta   90.00
_cell.angle_gamma   90.00
#
_symmetry.space_group_name_H-M   'P 1'
#
loop_
_entity.id
_entity.type
_entity.pdbx_description
1 polymer ?
#
loop_
_entity_poly.entity_id
_entity_poly.type
_entity_poly.pdbx_seq_one_letter_code
_entity_poly.pdbx_strand_id
1 'polypeptide(L)'
;MRADLKKTTGCIVDVVTRESLEFQHNPDEITDEKSTDFATIKVPGMSHPRYQYVAGEARRITFKVSFFKGPVKKKVAWLQSLLYPQHEKTMLKNAPHKVLFFFGDLYPGTLCVVRQVRARYFHMFDRDSLLPQRAEVELTLEEIVPKSVSYTEVRR
;
A
#
# COMPACT_ATOMS: atom_id res chain seq x y z
N MET A 1 13.38 -13.74 32.47
CA MET A 1 12.70 -12.43 32.38
C MET A 1 12.22 -12.29 30.93
N ARG A 2 10.99 -12.72 30.63
CA ARG A 2 10.44 -12.67 29.26
C ARG A 2 10.10 -11.21 28.98
N ALA A 3 10.84 -10.58 28.07
CA ALA A 3 10.45 -9.28 27.53
C ALA A 3 9.01 -9.40 27.03
N ASP A 4 8.14 -8.47 27.44
CA ASP A 4 6.82 -8.26 26.86
C ASP A 4 6.93 -8.42 25.34
N LEU A 5 6.34 -9.49 24.81
CA LEU A 5 6.17 -9.68 23.36
C LEU A 5 5.22 -8.57 22.89
N LYS A 6 5.77 -7.37 22.66
CA LYS A 6 5.13 -6.35 21.84
C LYS A 6 4.73 -7.08 20.57
N LYS A 7 3.42 -7.26 20.35
CA LYS A 7 2.91 -7.84 19.10
C LYS A 7 3.67 -7.17 17.96
N THR A 8 4.28 -7.96 17.08
CA THR A 8 4.92 -7.43 15.89
C THR A 8 3.82 -6.82 15.03
N THR A 9 3.68 -5.51 15.13
CA THR A 9 2.61 -4.78 14.46
C THR A 9 3.13 -4.22 13.16
N GLY A 10 2.36 -4.40 12.08
CA GLY A 10 2.69 -3.76 10.81
C GLY A 10 2.69 -2.25 10.96
N CYS A 11 3.58 -1.56 10.25
CA CYS A 11 3.60 -0.11 10.21
C CYS A 11 3.89 0.44 8.83
N ILE A 12 3.38 1.64 8.58
CA ILE A 12 3.67 2.43 7.39
C ILE A 12 4.45 3.65 7.84
N VAL A 13 5.60 3.90 7.20
CA VAL A 13 6.44 5.06 7.49
C VAL A 13 6.47 5.97 6.27
N ASP A 14 6.12 7.23 6.45
CA ASP A 14 6.29 8.25 5.41
C ASP A 14 7.78 8.61 5.29
N VAL A 15 8.33 8.49 4.08
CA VAL A 15 9.76 8.75 3.82
C VAL A 15 10.10 10.24 3.96
N VAL A 16 9.15 11.14 3.72
CA VAL A 16 9.37 12.59 3.75
C VAL A 16 9.28 13.11 5.17
N THR A 17 8.17 12.83 5.86
CA THR A 17 7.91 13.36 7.20
C THR A 17 8.53 12.51 8.31
N ARG A 18 8.92 11.26 8.00
CA ARG A 18 9.37 10.25 8.97
C ARG A 18 8.32 9.88 10.01
N GLU A 19 7.07 10.30 9.81
CA GLU A 19 5.97 9.87 10.64
C GLU A 19 5.64 8.40 10.35
N SER A 20 5.33 7.67 11.42
CA SER A 20 4.94 6.27 11.32
C SER A 20 3.52 6.08 11.83
N LEU A 21 2.76 5.26 11.10
CA LEU A 21 1.46 4.79 11.52
C LEU A 21 1.56 3.29 11.79
N GLU A 22 1.56 2.95 13.08
CA GLU A 22 1.41 1.58 13.54
C GLU A 22 -0.05 1.14 13.38
N PHE A 23 -0.25 -0.07 12.85
CA PHE A 23 -1.59 -0.66 12.78
C PHE A 23 -2.09 -0.96 14.19
N GLN A 24 -3.41 -0.91 14.39
CA GLN A 24 -3.98 -1.34 15.68
C GLN A 24 -4.18 -2.86 15.71
N HIS A 25 -4.61 -3.39 14.57
CA HIS A 25 -4.77 -4.80 14.29
C HIS A 25 -4.05 -5.08 12.97
N ASN A 26 -3.26 -6.15 12.94
CA ASN A 26 -2.66 -6.60 11.70
C ASN A 26 -3.76 -7.06 10.74
N PRO A 27 -3.59 -6.85 9.42
CA PRO A 27 -4.50 -7.41 8.42
C PRO A 27 -4.55 -8.93 8.54
N ASP A 28 -5.74 -9.51 8.35
CA ASP A 28 -5.94 -10.96 8.29
C ASP A 28 -5.48 -11.55 6.95
N GLU A 29 -5.48 -10.73 5.89
CA GLU A 29 -5.13 -11.11 4.53
C GLU A 29 -4.32 -9.99 3.86
N ILE A 30 -3.29 -10.40 3.12
CA ILE A 30 -2.50 -9.54 2.23
C ILE A 30 -2.49 -10.21 0.86
N THR A 31 -2.96 -9.48 -0.14
CA THR A 31 -2.93 -9.88 -1.55
C THR A 31 -1.72 -9.25 -2.22
N ASP A 32 -0.85 -10.07 -2.80
CA ASP A 32 0.36 -9.63 -3.48
C ASP A 32 0.31 -10.05 -4.95
N GLU A 33 0.21 -9.06 -5.83
CA GLU A 33 0.01 -9.26 -7.26
C GLU A 33 1.19 -8.69 -8.06
N LYS A 34 1.66 -9.45 -9.02
CA LYS A 34 2.63 -9.00 -10.03
C LYS A 34 2.17 -9.51 -11.40
N SER A 35 2.06 -8.60 -12.35
CA SER A 35 1.70 -8.94 -13.74
C SER A 35 2.81 -8.55 -14.72
N THR A 36 2.72 -9.08 -15.92
CA THR A 36 3.64 -8.84 -17.03
C THR A 36 2.85 -8.61 -18.30
N ASP A 37 3.29 -7.65 -19.10
CA ASP A 37 2.67 -7.34 -20.37
C ASP A 37 3.38 -8.06 -21.54
N PHE A 38 2.56 -8.59 -22.45
CA PHE A 38 3.00 -9.34 -23.62
C PHE A 38 2.29 -8.84 -24.88
N ALA A 39 3.08 -8.41 -25.87
CA ALA A 39 2.59 -8.06 -27.19
C ALA A 39 2.30 -9.33 -27.99
N THR A 40 1.11 -9.38 -28.60
CA THR A 40 0.70 -10.49 -29.46
C THR A 40 0.98 -10.15 -30.92
N ILE A 41 1.93 -10.85 -31.54
CA ILE A 41 2.33 -10.66 -32.93
C ILE A 41 1.64 -11.73 -33.78
N LYS A 42 0.66 -11.30 -34.59
CA LYS A 42 -0.04 -12.15 -35.55
C LYS A 42 0.68 -12.11 -36.89
N VAL A 43 1.18 -13.26 -37.33
CA VAL A 43 1.82 -13.41 -38.63
C VAL A 43 0.88 -14.20 -39.54
N PRO A 44 0.43 -13.64 -40.68
CA PRO A 44 -0.40 -14.38 -41.64
C PRO A 44 0.25 -15.69 -42.07
N GLY A 45 -0.52 -16.78 -42.08
CA GLY A 45 -0.02 -18.12 -42.40
C GLY A 45 0.58 -18.90 -41.23
N MET A 46 0.73 -18.30 -40.03
CA MET A 46 1.06 -19.05 -38.81
C MET A 46 -0.19 -19.53 -38.08
N SER A 47 -0.11 -20.75 -37.51
CA SER A 47 -1.21 -21.36 -36.77
C SER A 47 -1.47 -20.70 -35.40
N HIS A 48 -0.44 -20.11 -34.80
CA HIS A 48 -0.52 -19.44 -33.49
C HIS A 48 0.24 -18.11 -33.52
N PRO A 49 -0.23 -17.09 -32.79
CA PRO A 49 0.50 -15.85 -32.63
C PRO A 49 1.77 -16.05 -31.81
N ARG A 50 2.76 -15.18 -32.02
CA ARG A 50 3.94 -15.11 -31.17
C ARG A 50 3.72 -14.09 -30.06
N TYR A 51 4.13 -14.43 -28.84
CA TYR A 51 4.09 -13.51 -27.70
C TYR A 51 5.47 -12.91 -27.48
N GLN A 52 5.57 -11.59 -27.42
CA GLN A 52 6.80 -10.86 -27.11
C GLN A 52 6.65 -10.15 -25.77
N TYR A 53 7.59 -10.37 -24.86
CA TYR A 53 7.64 -9.66 -23.59
C TYR A 53 7.86 -8.16 -23.82
N VAL A 54 7.01 -7.33 -23.19
CA VAL A 54 7.08 -5.87 -23.27
C VAL A 54 7.71 -5.32 -22.01
N ALA A 55 7.04 -5.51 -20.87
CA ALA A 55 7.46 -4.99 -19.58
C ALA A 55 6.80 -5.76 -18.43
N GLY A 56 7.37 -5.64 -17.23
CA GLY A 56 6.75 -6.08 -15.99
C GLY A 56 5.97 -4.93 -15.37
N GLU A 57 4.71 -5.17 -15.00
CA GLU A 57 3.87 -4.19 -14.31
C GLU A 57 4.32 -4.01 -12.86
N ALA A 58 3.94 -2.92 -12.19
CA ALA A 58 4.30 -2.72 -10.79
C ALA A 58 3.72 -3.85 -9.89
N ARG A 59 4.50 -4.28 -8.88
CA ARG A 59 3.99 -5.20 -7.86
C ARG A 59 2.98 -4.46 -6.99
N ARG A 60 1.78 -4.98 -6.86
CA ARG A 60 0.66 -4.38 -6.14
C ARG A 60 0.36 -5.18 -4.88
N ILE A 61 0.37 -4.52 -3.74
CA ILE A 61 0.11 -5.11 -2.42
C ILE A 61 -1.19 -4.50 -1.89
N THR A 62 -2.22 -5.34 -1.67
CA THR A 62 -3.53 -4.91 -1.19
C THR A 62 -3.85 -5.58 0.13
N PHE A 63 -4.31 -4.81 1.12
CA PHE A 63 -4.68 -5.34 2.43
C PHE A 63 -5.69 -4.44 3.14
N LYS A 64 -6.34 -4.99 4.18
CA LYS A 64 -7.38 -4.29 4.95
C LYS A 64 -6.96 -4.11 6.39
N VAL A 65 -7.02 -2.87 6.88
CA VAL A 65 -6.73 -2.52 8.27
C VAL A 65 -8.00 -2.02 8.96
N SER A 66 -8.28 -2.54 10.14
CA SER A 66 -9.39 -2.08 10.97
C SER A 66 -8.88 -1.14 12.07
N PHE A 67 -9.55 0.00 12.24
CA PHE A 67 -9.35 0.93 13.35
C PHE A 67 -10.58 0.91 14.25
N PHE A 68 -10.35 0.81 15.56
CA PHE A 68 -11.41 0.73 16.55
C PHE A 68 -11.08 1.57 17.80
N LYS A 69 -11.95 2.51 18.13
CA LYS A 69 -11.80 3.48 19.24
C LYS A 69 -10.57 4.39 19.08
N GLY A 70 -10.70 5.64 19.53
CA GLY A 70 -9.67 6.68 19.38
C GLY A 70 -9.89 7.59 18.17
N PRO A 71 -8.88 8.37 17.73
CA PRO A 71 -9.02 9.37 16.68
C PRO A 71 -9.01 8.74 15.28
N VAL A 72 -10.01 7.89 15.00
CA VAL A 72 -10.15 7.14 13.74
C VAL A 72 -10.13 8.09 12.55
N LYS A 73 -10.88 9.20 12.59
CA LYS A 73 -10.87 10.22 11.54
C LYS A 73 -9.46 10.72 11.21
N LYS A 74 -8.62 11.00 12.23
CA LYS A 74 -7.26 11.49 12.01
C LYS A 74 -6.36 10.43 11.38
N LYS A 75 -6.45 9.17 11.84
CA LYS A 75 -5.68 8.06 11.27
C LYS A 75 -6.06 7.78 9.82
N VAL A 76 -7.35 7.76 9.51
CA VAL A 76 -7.83 7.58 8.14
C VAL A 76 -7.45 8.77 7.26
N ALA A 77 -7.57 10.01 7.77
CA ALA A 77 -7.14 11.20 7.05
C ALA A 77 -5.63 11.20 6.77
N TRP A 78 -4.81 10.71 7.70
CA TRP A 78 -3.38 10.54 7.47
C TRP A 78 -3.11 9.56 6.33
N LEU A 79 -3.76 8.39 6.32
CA LEU A 79 -3.64 7.44 5.20
C LEU A 79 -4.08 8.06 3.87
N GLN A 80 -5.18 8.80 3.88
CA GLN A 80 -5.66 9.50 2.69
C GLN A 80 -4.67 10.59 2.23
N SER A 81 -4.01 11.30 3.15
CA SER A 81 -3.05 12.35 2.81
C SER A 81 -1.87 11.84 1.98
N LEU A 82 -1.52 10.55 2.10
CA LEU A 82 -0.46 9.93 1.30
C LEU A 82 -0.78 9.88 -0.21
N LEU A 83 -2.06 10.03 -0.58
CA LEU A 83 -2.50 10.14 -1.99
C LEU A 83 -2.36 11.57 -2.53
N TYR A 84 -2.27 12.57 -1.66
CA TYR A 84 -2.27 13.97 -2.08
C TYR A 84 -0.85 14.48 -2.31
N PRO A 85 -0.60 15.19 -3.42
CA PRO A 85 0.68 15.86 -3.63
C PRO A 85 0.81 17.10 -2.75
N GLN A 86 2.07 17.52 -2.53
CA GLN A 86 2.35 18.77 -1.85
C GLN A 86 2.23 19.94 -2.81
N HIS A 87 1.32 20.86 -2.51
CA HIS A 87 1.16 22.12 -3.23
C HIS A 87 1.70 23.30 -2.42
N GLU A 88 2.29 24.26 -3.12
CA GLU A 88 2.58 25.58 -2.58
C GLU A 88 1.67 26.59 -3.29
N LYS A 89 0.63 27.04 -2.59
CA LYS A 89 -0.52 27.77 -3.15
C LYS A 89 -1.23 26.96 -4.24
N THR A 90 -0.83 27.15 -5.49
CA THR A 90 -1.40 26.51 -6.68
C THR A 90 -0.37 25.70 -7.47
N MET A 91 0.92 25.79 -7.12
CA MET A 91 1.99 25.12 -7.84
C MET A 91 2.30 23.77 -7.18
N LEU A 92 2.41 22.73 -8.02
CA LEU A 92 2.85 21.41 -7.59
C LEU A 92 4.32 21.48 -7.16
N LYS A 93 4.61 21.13 -5.90
CA LYS A 93 5.98 21.13 -5.37
C LYS A 93 6.55 19.72 -5.35
N ASN A 94 5.82 18.79 -4.72
CA ASN A 94 6.23 17.39 -4.63
C ASN A 94 5.07 16.48 -5.04
N ALA A 95 5.41 15.39 -5.72
CA ALA A 95 4.50 14.26 -5.93
C ALA A 95 4.04 13.68 -4.57
N PRO A 96 2.96 12.88 -4.55
CA PRO A 96 2.52 12.20 -3.34
C PRO A 96 3.67 11.44 -2.65
N HIS A 97 3.61 11.38 -1.33
CA HIS A 97 4.72 10.86 -0.54
C HIS A 97 4.93 9.36 -0.78
N LYS A 98 6.20 8.95 -0.78
CA LYS A 98 6.59 7.54 -0.79
C LYS A 98 6.55 7.02 0.64
N VAL A 99 6.22 5.74 0.79
CA VAL A 99 6.13 5.09 2.09
C VAL A 99 6.98 3.84 2.15
N LEU A 100 7.46 3.50 3.34
CA LEU A 100 8.03 2.19 3.65
C LEU A 100 6.97 1.35 4.34
N PHE A 101 6.72 0.16 3.80
CA PHE A 101 5.81 -0.81 4.38
C PHE A 101 6.59 -1.87 5.17
N PHE A 102 6.28 -1.98 6.46
CA PHE A 102 6.86 -2.98 7.34
C PHE A 102 5.80 -3.96 7.81
N PHE A 103 6.04 -5.25 7.57
CA PHE A 103 5.17 -6.31 8.07
C PHE A 103 5.98 -7.58 8.31
N GLY A 104 6.60 -7.66 9.49
CA GLY A 104 7.50 -8.75 9.85
C GLY A 104 8.59 -8.98 8.82
N ASP A 105 8.96 -10.24 8.62
CA ASP A 105 9.97 -10.64 7.62
C ASP A 105 9.40 -10.70 6.19
N LEU A 106 8.07 -10.67 6.04
CA LEU A 106 7.41 -10.72 4.74
C LEU A 106 7.66 -9.43 3.94
N TYR A 107 7.64 -8.29 4.62
CA TYR A 107 7.91 -6.98 4.05
C TYR A 107 8.87 -6.20 4.96
N PRO A 108 10.20 -6.33 4.79
CA PRO A 108 11.20 -5.70 5.64
C PRO A 108 11.49 -4.25 5.19
N GLY A 109 10.45 -3.41 5.14
CA GLY A 109 10.58 -2.00 4.74
C GLY A 109 10.55 -1.80 3.23
N THR A 110 9.58 -2.42 2.56
CA THR A 110 9.40 -2.30 1.11
C THR A 110 9.02 -0.87 0.75
N LEU A 111 9.74 -0.25 -0.18
CA LEU A 111 9.45 1.10 -0.66
C LEU A 111 8.27 1.07 -1.62
N CYS A 112 7.21 1.78 -1.28
CA CYS A 112 5.96 1.80 -2.02
C CYS A 112 5.43 3.22 -2.26
N VAL A 113 4.57 3.37 -3.26
CA VAL A 113 3.60 4.47 -3.35
C VAL A 113 2.21 3.96 -2.96
N VAL A 114 1.42 4.82 -2.30
CA VAL A 114 0.01 4.53 -2.08
C VAL A 114 -0.76 4.86 -3.36
N ARG A 115 -1.50 3.89 -3.90
CA ARG A 115 -2.34 4.09 -5.09
C ARG A 115 -3.79 4.31 -4.76
N GLN A 116 -4.27 3.60 -3.74
CA GLN A 116 -5.67 3.66 -3.36
C GLN A 116 -5.83 3.50 -1.85
N VAL A 117 -6.74 4.30 -1.30
CA VAL A 117 -7.17 4.23 0.09
C VAL A 117 -8.69 4.24 0.08
N ARG A 118 -9.30 3.10 0.42
CA ARG A 118 -10.75 2.97 0.50
C ARG A 118 -11.16 2.81 1.95
N ALA A 119 -11.67 3.89 2.52
CA ALA A 119 -12.17 3.90 3.89
C ALA A 119 -13.68 3.62 3.93
N ARG A 120 -14.08 2.69 4.78
CA ARG A 120 -15.47 2.36 5.08
C ARG A 120 -15.72 2.63 6.57
N TYR A 121 -16.66 3.54 6.84
CA TYR A 121 -17.12 3.87 8.20
C TYR A 121 -18.46 3.20 8.45
N PHE A 122 -18.63 2.51 9.58
CA PHE A 122 -19.85 1.72 9.81
C PHE A 122 -20.13 1.45 11.30
N HIS A 123 -21.42 1.17 11.59
CA HIS A 123 -22.05 0.84 12.88
C HIS A 123 -21.92 1.83 14.05
N MET A 124 -20.74 2.39 14.30
CA MET A 124 -20.45 3.14 15.52
C MET A 124 -20.12 4.59 15.20
N PHE A 125 -21.15 5.40 14.98
CA PHE A 125 -21.04 6.85 14.93
C PHE A 125 -21.37 7.41 16.29
N ASP A 126 -20.57 8.37 16.73
CA ASP A 126 -20.82 9.11 17.96
C ASP A 126 -22.13 9.90 17.85
N ARG A 127 -22.95 9.93 18.90
CA ARG A 127 -24.29 10.54 18.84
C ARG A 127 -24.22 12.05 18.67
N ASP A 128 -23.25 12.71 19.29
CA ASP A 128 -23.18 14.17 19.36
C ASP A 128 -22.28 14.73 18.25
N SER A 129 -21.15 14.07 18.00
CA SER A 129 -20.16 14.54 17.00
C SER A 129 -20.31 13.88 15.63
N LEU A 130 -21.11 12.80 15.51
CA LEU A 130 -21.23 11.96 14.31
C LEU A 130 -19.88 11.44 13.78
N LEU A 131 -18.85 11.46 14.63
CA LEU A 131 -17.53 10.96 14.28
C LEU A 131 -17.55 9.42 14.30
N PRO A 132 -16.89 8.77 13.31
CA PRO A 132 -16.80 7.33 13.29
C PRO A 132 -15.86 6.85 14.40
N GLN A 133 -16.31 5.90 15.22
CA GLN A 133 -15.50 5.19 16.19
C GLN A 133 -14.89 3.90 15.63
N ARG A 134 -15.37 3.45 14.46
CA ARG A 134 -14.86 2.29 13.73
C ARG A 134 -14.70 2.61 12.24
N ALA A 135 -13.59 2.18 11.67
CA ALA A 135 -13.34 2.22 10.23
C ALA A 135 -12.60 0.98 9.78
N GLU A 136 -12.93 0.50 8.59
CA GLU A 136 -12.12 -0.44 7.82
C GLU A 136 -11.49 0.34 6.65
N VAL A 137 -10.19 0.20 6.47
CA VAL A 137 -9.45 0.86 5.40
C VAL A 137 -8.75 -0.20 4.56
N GLU A 138 -9.13 -0.26 3.30
CA GLU A 138 -8.46 -1.07 2.29
C GLU A 138 -7.40 -0.20 1.61
N LEU A 139 -6.15 -0.64 1.67
CA LEU A 139 -4.98 0.03 1.12
C LEU A 139 -4.45 -0.75 -0.07
N THR A 140 -4.12 -0.04 -1.14
CA THR A 140 -3.41 -0.58 -2.29
C THR A 140 -2.10 0.16 -2.45
N LEU A 141 -1.00 -0.56 -2.28
CA LEU A 141 0.36 -0.09 -2.44
C LEU A 141 0.94 -0.61 -3.75
N GLU A 142 1.78 0.18 -4.40
CA GLU A 142 2.61 -0.28 -5.52
C GLU A 142 4.09 -0.14 -5.15
N GLU A 143 4.84 -1.22 -5.31
CA GLU A 143 6.27 -1.25 -5.03
C GLU A 143 7.05 -0.38 -6.03
N ILE A 144 7.95 0.45 -5.49
CA ILE A 144 8.88 1.25 -6.28
C ILE A 144 10.21 0.49 -6.32
N VAL A 145 10.52 -0.05 -7.48
CA VAL A 145 11.81 -0.73 -7.70
C VAL A 145 12.75 0.21 -8.46
N PRO A 146 13.89 0.63 -7.87
CA PRO A 146 14.80 1.57 -8.51
C PRO A 146 15.61 0.96 -9.66
N LYS A 147 15.76 -0.36 -9.69
CA LYS A 147 16.52 -1.11 -10.70
C LYS A 147 15.71 -2.32 -11.15
N SER A 148 15.88 -2.75 -12.39
CA SER A 148 15.27 -4.00 -12.85
C SER A 148 15.82 -5.18 -12.05
N VAL A 149 14.95 -6.09 -11.63
CA VAL A 149 15.29 -7.25 -10.79
C VAL A 149 15.12 -8.52 -11.63
N SER A 150 16.11 -9.42 -11.57
CA SER A 150 16.02 -10.72 -12.24
C SER A 150 15.20 -11.74 -11.41
N TYR A 151 14.64 -12.76 -12.08
CA TYR A 151 13.88 -13.80 -11.39
C TYR A 151 14.70 -14.57 -10.34
N THR A 152 16.02 -14.68 -10.52
CA THR A 152 16.92 -15.36 -9.57
C THR A 152 17.11 -14.57 -8.28
N GLU A 153 17.03 -13.24 -8.33
CA GLU A 153 17.13 -12.40 -7.14
C GLU A 153 15.89 -12.50 -6.25
N VAL A 154 14.72 -12.82 -6.84
CA VAL A 154 13.46 -12.98 -6.12
C VAL A 154 13.35 -14.34 -5.41
N ARG A 155 14.02 -15.38 -5.91
CA ARG A 155 13.91 -16.77 -5.39
C ARG A 155 14.80 -17.08 -4.17
N ARG A 156 15.23 -16.06 -3.42
CA ARG A 156 16.15 -16.23 -2.29
C ARG A 156 15.46 -16.72 -1.03
#